data_AF-A0A956UB45-F1
#
_entry.id   AF-A0A956UB45-F1
#
_cell.length_a   1.000
_cell.length_b   1.000
_cell.length_c   1.000
_cell.angle_alpha   90.00
_cell.angle_beta   90.00
_cell.angle_gamma   90.00
#
_symmetry.space_group_name_H-M   'P 1'
#
loop_
_entity.id
_entity.type
_entity.pdbx_description
1 polymer ?
#
loop_
_entity_poly.entity_id
_entity_poly.type
_entity_poly.pdbx_seq_one_letter_code
_entity_poly.pdbx_strand_id
1 'polypeptide(L)'
;MNTDKNKRTIELLDIGAGNTGSVRRCLNRLGIESISVGKDRVISGDLPVIFPGVGSFGAVMRLLEASGQKERLVEVIEAGVPYLGICVGMQVLLEGSEESPGVAGLGLIEGMVKKFDSGKVPQIGWNLVEPQTETQTENNSGYAYFVNSYYAAPKNEAVISHRSQYYRDFASGIKKDNITAYQFHPERSGDYGESLMESWLDATN
;
A
#
# COMPACT_ATOMS: atom_id res chain seq x y z
N MET A 1 -7.67 -28.95 0.82
CA MET A 1 -7.50 -28.33 -0.51
C MET A 1 -8.83 -27.71 -0.88
N ASN A 2 -8.99 -26.40 -0.65
CA ASN A 2 -10.26 -25.71 -0.83
C ASN A 2 -10.31 -25.13 -2.24
N THR A 3 -11.14 -25.70 -3.11
CA THR A 3 -11.15 -25.46 -4.57
C THR A 3 -12.05 -24.30 -5.01
N ASP A 4 -12.59 -23.50 -4.08
CA ASP A 4 -13.52 -22.41 -4.38
C ASP A 4 -12.94 -21.00 -4.17
N LYS A 5 -11.63 -20.80 -4.38
CA LYS A 5 -11.11 -19.43 -4.61
C LYS A 5 -11.49 -19.05 -6.04
N ASN A 6 -12.70 -18.51 -6.21
CA ASN A 6 -13.15 -17.86 -7.45
C ASN A 6 -11.98 -17.03 -8.03
N LYS A 7 -11.69 -17.17 -9.33
CA LYS A 7 -10.63 -16.39 -9.99
C LYS A 7 -11.00 -14.90 -9.92
N ARG A 8 -10.53 -14.21 -8.89
CA ARG A 8 -10.63 -12.75 -8.76
C ARG A 8 -9.63 -12.14 -9.73
N THR A 9 -10.05 -11.07 -10.38
CA THR A 9 -9.18 -10.26 -11.24
C THR A 9 -8.88 -8.95 -10.52
N ILE A 10 -7.62 -8.58 -10.47
CA ILE A 10 -7.13 -7.38 -9.77
C ILE A 10 -6.47 -6.44 -10.77
N GLU A 11 -6.76 -5.15 -10.68
CA GLU A 11 -6.03 -4.13 -11.44
C GLU A 11 -4.74 -3.75 -10.70
N LEU A 12 -3.60 -3.97 -11.35
CA LEU A 12 -2.29 -3.63 -10.85
C LEU A 12 -1.83 -2.33 -11.51
N LEU A 13 -1.82 -1.24 -10.74
CA LEU A 13 -1.41 0.07 -11.23
C LEU A 13 0.11 0.10 -11.48
N ASP A 14 0.49 0.09 -12.75
CA ASP A 14 1.85 0.11 -13.26
C ASP A 14 2.11 1.40 -14.04
N ILE A 15 2.62 2.40 -13.32
CA ILE A 15 3.03 3.70 -13.87
C ILE A 15 4.55 3.76 -14.11
N GLY A 16 5.22 2.61 -14.16
CA GLY A 16 6.68 2.52 -14.23
C GLY A 16 7.40 2.83 -12.91
N ALA A 17 6.66 2.87 -11.80
CA ALA A 17 7.17 3.21 -10.47
C ALA A 17 6.79 2.16 -9.42
N GLY A 18 7.35 0.96 -9.52
CA GLY A 18 7.00 -0.09 -8.57
C GLY A 18 7.63 -1.44 -8.89
N ASN A 19 7.60 -2.34 -7.91
CA ASN A 19 7.98 -3.74 -8.12
C ASN A 19 6.76 -4.58 -8.50
N THR A 20 6.07 -4.19 -9.58
CA THR A 20 4.85 -4.86 -10.08
C THR A 20 5.10 -6.34 -10.39
N GLY A 21 6.32 -6.70 -10.79
CA GLY A 21 6.73 -8.09 -11.02
C GLY A 21 6.64 -8.98 -9.78
N SER A 22 7.07 -8.54 -8.60
CA SER A 22 6.91 -9.38 -7.38
C SER A 22 5.48 -9.45 -6.90
N VAL A 23 4.71 -8.35 -6.99
CA VAL A 23 3.30 -8.34 -6.63
C VAL A 23 2.53 -9.31 -7.54
N ARG A 24 2.73 -9.25 -8.86
CA ARG A 24 2.15 -10.20 -9.81
C ARG A 24 2.53 -11.65 -9.50
N ARG A 25 3.79 -11.92 -9.16
CA ARG A 25 4.21 -13.28 -8.73
C ARG A 25 3.49 -13.73 -7.47
N CYS A 26 3.27 -12.84 -6.49
CA CYS A 26 2.51 -13.15 -5.29
C CYS A 26 1.06 -13.46 -5.61
N LEU A 27 0.37 -12.61 -6.38
CA LEU A 27 -1.00 -12.85 -6.85
C LEU A 27 -1.13 -14.18 -7.60
N ASN A 28 -0.19 -14.48 -8.50
CA ASN A 28 -0.19 -15.74 -9.25
C ASN A 28 -0.07 -16.97 -8.33
N ARG A 29 0.74 -16.92 -7.26
CA ARG A 29 0.81 -18.02 -6.27
C ARG A 29 -0.52 -18.22 -5.54
N LEU A 30 -1.23 -17.12 -5.29
CA LEU A 30 -2.56 -17.12 -4.68
C LEU A 30 -3.68 -17.52 -5.66
N GLY A 31 -3.35 -17.80 -6.93
CA GLY A 31 -4.32 -18.15 -7.97
C GLY A 31 -5.15 -16.96 -8.48
N ILE A 32 -4.68 -15.73 -8.25
CA ILE A 32 -5.38 -14.48 -8.57
C ILE A 32 -4.83 -13.91 -9.88
N GLU A 33 -5.73 -13.54 -10.80
CA GLU A 33 -5.35 -12.91 -12.05
C GLU A 33 -5.11 -11.41 -11.84
N SER A 34 -4.11 -10.85 -12.53
CA SER A 34 -3.83 -9.41 -12.46
C SER A 34 -3.72 -8.79 -13.85
N ILE A 35 -4.31 -7.61 -13.98
CA ILE A 35 -4.32 -6.80 -15.18
C ILE A 35 -3.51 -5.54 -14.93
N SER A 36 -2.50 -5.24 -15.76
CA SER A 36 -1.82 -3.94 -15.68
C SER A 36 -2.73 -2.81 -16.14
N VAL A 37 -2.84 -1.77 -15.32
CA VAL A 37 -3.43 -0.47 -15.66
C VAL A 37 -2.38 0.62 -15.45
N GLY A 38 -2.45 1.75 -16.15
CA GLY A 38 -1.41 2.77 -16.20
C GLY A 38 -1.60 3.67 -17.41
N LYS A 39 -0.52 4.00 -18.12
CA LYS A 39 -0.57 4.92 -19.28
C LYS A 39 -1.48 4.41 -20.41
N ASP A 40 -1.41 3.12 -20.72
CA ASP A 40 -2.10 2.55 -21.90
C ASP A 40 -3.48 1.96 -21.57
N ARG A 41 -3.84 1.89 -20.28
CA ARG A 41 -5.11 1.33 -19.82
C ARG A 41 -5.55 1.99 -18.52
N VAL A 42 -6.72 2.61 -18.53
CA VAL A 42 -7.28 3.30 -17.37
C VAL A 42 -7.87 2.32 -16.37
N ILE A 43 -7.78 2.66 -15.08
CA ILE A 43 -8.45 1.95 -13.99
C ILE A 43 -9.95 1.90 -14.29
N SER A 44 -10.52 0.69 -14.32
CA SER A 44 -11.93 0.50 -14.70
C SER A 44 -12.89 1.07 -13.67
N GLY A 45 -12.57 0.91 -12.39
CA GLY A 45 -13.47 1.24 -11.28
C GLY A 45 -14.43 0.11 -10.89
N ASP A 46 -14.35 -1.04 -11.56
CA ASP A 46 -15.19 -2.21 -11.25
C ASP A 46 -14.39 -3.33 -10.55
N LEU A 47 -13.06 -3.20 -10.51
CA LEU A 47 -12.15 -4.20 -9.98
C LEU A 47 -11.29 -3.62 -8.85
N PRO A 48 -10.93 -4.41 -7.82
CA PRO A 48 -9.97 -3.98 -6.81
C PRO A 48 -8.64 -3.55 -7.42
N VAL A 49 -8.02 -2.52 -6.84
CA VAL A 49 -6.79 -1.92 -7.34
C VAL A 49 -5.65 -2.12 -6.34
N ILE A 50 -4.51 -2.59 -6.82
CA ILE A 50 -3.25 -2.58 -6.06
C ILE A 50 -2.33 -1.56 -6.68
N PHE A 51 -1.80 -0.65 -5.85
CA PHE A 51 -0.77 0.29 -6.25
C PHE A 51 0.54 0.04 -5.50
N PRO A 52 1.49 -0.68 -6.11
CA PRO A 52 2.85 -0.78 -5.59
C PRO A 52 3.67 0.45 -6.00
N GLY A 53 4.09 1.24 -5.03
CA GLY A 53 4.97 2.39 -5.26
C GLY A 53 6.38 2.12 -4.75
N VAL A 54 7.39 2.27 -5.60
CA VAL A 54 8.82 2.23 -5.22
C VAL A 54 9.54 3.45 -5.78
N GLY A 55 10.43 4.05 -4.99
CA GLY A 55 11.18 5.24 -5.37
C GLY A 55 10.90 6.40 -4.41
N SER A 56 11.03 7.63 -4.91
CA SER A 56 10.67 8.82 -4.14
C SER A 56 9.21 9.22 -4.36
N PHE A 57 8.59 9.76 -3.31
CA PHE A 57 7.23 10.29 -3.32
C PHE A 57 6.98 11.22 -4.51
N GLY A 58 7.86 12.21 -4.71
CA GLY A 58 7.70 13.17 -5.81
C GLY A 58 7.82 12.54 -7.20
N ALA A 59 8.67 11.52 -7.38
CA ALA A 59 8.76 10.82 -8.65
C ALA A 59 7.50 9.99 -8.92
N VAL A 60 7.00 9.27 -7.92
CA VAL A 60 5.77 8.48 -8.02
C VAL A 60 4.57 9.39 -8.34
N MET A 61 4.40 10.52 -7.63
CA MET A 61 3.30 11.46 -7.91
C MET A 61 3.39 12.04 -9.33
N ARG A 62 4.58 12.40 -9.82
CA ARG A 62 4.76 12.87 -11.21
C ARG A 62 4.42 11.80 -12.24
N LEU A 63 4.82 10.55 -12.01
CA LEU A 63 4.50 9.44 -12.91
C LEU A 63 3.00 9.12 -12.90
N LEU A 64 2.36 9.22 -11.72
CA LEU A 64 0.93 9.01 -11.57
C LEU A 64 0.15 10.07 -12.35
N GLU A 65 0.55 11.33 -12.24
CA GLU A 65 -0.03 12.44 -13.01
C GLU A 65 0.24 12.31 -14.51
N ALA A 66 1.48 12.03 -14.92
CA ALA A 66 1.84 11.84 -16.33
C ALA A 66 1.16 10.63 -16.98
N SER A 67 0.75 9.63 -16.20
CA SER A 67 -0.03 8.48 -16.68
C SER A 67 -1.52 8.76 -16.87
N GLY A 68 -2.01 9.92 -16.40
CA GLY A 68 -3.43 10.27 -16.40
C GLY A 68 -4.26 9.48 -15.37
N GLN A 69 -3.61 8.77 -14.44
CA GLN A 69 -4.29 7.93 -13.46
C GLN A 69 -4.55 8.64 -12.13
N LYS A 70 -3.97 9.82 -11.87
CA LYS A 70 -4.07 10.48 -10.56
C LYS A 70 -5.53 10.77 -10.18
N GLU A 71 -6.24 11.50 -11.03
CA GLU A 71 -7.64 11.86 -10.80
C GLU A 71 -8.51 10.61 -10.79
N ARG A 72 -8.27 9.69 -11.74
CA ARG A 72 -9.02 8.43 -11.82
C ARG A 72 -8.87 7.58 -10.56
N LEU A 73 -7.66 7.48 -10.01
CA LEU A 73 -7.38 6.71 -8.80
C LEU A 73 -8.13 7.28 -7.60
N VAL A 74 -8.18 8.61 -7.46
CA VAL A 74 -8.97 9.27 -6.43
C VAL A 74 -10.45 8.95 -6.59
N GLU A 75 -11.00 9.14 -7.80
CA GLU A 75 -12.42 8.87 -8.10
C GLU A 75 -12.84 7.46 -7.72
N VAL A 76 -12.06 6.44 -8.10
CA VAL A 76 -12.44 5.05 -7.83
C VAL A 76 -12.32 4.71 -6.34
N ILE A 77 -11.33 5.26 -5.64
CA ILE A 77 -11.19 5.04 -4.20
C ILE A 77 -12.38 5.69 -3.48
N GLU A 78 -12.75 6.92 -3.84
CA GLU A 78 -13.91 7.60 -3.25
C GLU A 78 -15.24 6.92 -3.60
N ALA A 79 -15.32 6.25 -4.76
CA ALA A 79 -16.47 5.42 -5.14
C ALA A 79 -16.55 4.08 -4.38
N GLY A 80 -15.59 3.78 -3.49
CA GLY A 80 -15.59 2.57 -2.67
C GLY A 80 -14.86 1.38 -3.27
N VAL A 81 -14.14 1.55 -4.39
CA VAL A 81 -13.38 0.46 -5.01
C VAL A 81 -12.24 0.01 -4.08
N PRO A 82 -12.13 -1.28 -3.72
CA PRO A 82 -11.09 -1.73 -2.80
C PRO A 82 -9.68 -1.39 -3.29
N TYR A 83 -8.89 -0.75 -2.43
CA TYR A 83 -7.54 -0.30 -2.73
C TYR A 83 -6.52 -0.93 -1.79
N LEU A 84 -5.39 -1.36 -2.35
CA LEU A 84 -4.20 -1.76 -1.60
C LEU A 84 -2.98 -0.95 -2.03
N GLY A 85 -2.51 -0.05 -1.15
CA GLY A 85 -1.28 0.71 -1.34
C GLY A 85 -0.07 0.00 -0.72
N ILE A 86 1.03 -0.15 -1.46
CA ILE A 86 2.26 -0.78 -0.95
C ILE A 86 3.42 0.21 -1.01
N CYS A 87 4.11 0.38 0.12
CA CYS A 87 5.26 1.26 0.30
C CYS A 87 4.93 2.71 -0.10
N VAL A 88 5.42 3.23 -1.23
CA VAL A 88 5.05 4.58 -1.67
C VAL A 88 3.57 4.66 -2.06
N GLY A 89 2.95 3.55 -2.47
CA GLY A 89 1.49 3.49 -2.68
C GLY A 89 0.68 3.72 -1.41
N MET A 90 1.23 3.44 -0.23
CA MET A 90 0.64 3.89 1.04
C MET A 90 0.87 5.39 1.25
N GLN A 91 2.09 5.85 1.01
CA GLN A 91 2.51 7.22 1.29
C GLN A 91 1.75 8.26 0.46
N VAL A 92 1.48 7.99 -0.82
CA VAL A 92 0.74 8.91 -1.71
C VAL A 92 -0.67 9.21 -1.24
N LEU A 93 -1.27 8.38 -0.38
CA LEU A 93 -2.60 8.65 0.19
C LEU A 93 -2.61 9.90 1.08
N LEU A 94 -1.47 10.30 1.63
CA LEU A 94 -1.33 11.44 2.53
C LEU A 94 -1.30 12.78 1.75
N GLU A 95 -1.30 13.90 2.47
CA GLU A 95 -1.34 15.25 1.88
C GLU A 95 -0.03 15.61 1.17
N GLY A 96 1.11 15.07 1.61
CA GLY A 96 2.42 15.34 1.04
C GLY A 96 3.56 14.62 1.78
N SER A 97 4.80 14.95 1.41
CA SER A 97 6.01 14.32 1.97
C SER A 97 7.16 15.30 2.18
N GLU A 98 7.86 15.15 3.31
CA GLU A 98 9.15 15.82 3.57
C GLU A 98 10.23 15.42 2.56
N GLU A 99 10.10 14.26 1.89
CA GLU A 99 11.00 13.84 0.82
C GLU A 99 10.93 14.75 -0.41
N SER A 100 9.76 15.35 -0.65
CA SER A 100 9.49 16.15 -1.84
C SER A 100 8.64 17.37 -1.49
N PRO A 101 9.24 18.37 -0.81
CA PRO A 101 8.53 19.58 -0.40
C PRO A 101 7.82 20.26 -1.58
N GLY A 102 6.57 20.64 -1.38
CA GLY A 102 5.73 21.28 -2.42
C GLY A 102 5.05 20.32 -3.39
N VAL A 103 5.31 19.01 -3.32
CA VAL A 103 4.53 18.01 -4.08
C VAL A 103 3.37 17.53 -3.24
N ALA A 104 2.14 17.79 -3.70
CA ALA A 104 0.93 17.29 -3.08
C ALA A 104 0.76 15.78 -3.35
N GLY A 105 0.30 15.04 -2.34
CA GLY A 105 -0.20 13.68 -2.50
C GLY A 105 -1.66 13.65 -2.97
N LEU A 106 -2.34 12.52 -2.76
CA LEU A 106 -3.75 12.35 -3.08
C LEU A 106 -4.67 13.00 -2.04
N GLY A 107 -4.20 13.19 -0.79
CA GLY A 107 -4.97 13.87 0.25
C GLY A 107 -6.19 13.10 0.77
N LEU A 108 -6.24 11.78 0.56
CA LEU A 108 -7.33 10.89 1.03
C LEU A 108 -7.23 10.59 2.53
N ILE A 109 -6.03 10.72 3.09
CA ILE A 109 -5.71 10.58 4.50
C ILE A 109 -5.01 11.86 4.98
N GLU A 110 -5.57 12.54 5.97
CA GLU A 110 -4.92 13.72 6.55
C GLU A 110 -3.60 13.34 7.25
N GLY A 111 -2.54 14.10 7.00
CA GLY A 111 -1.21 13.82 7.53
C GLY A 111 -0.11 14.00 6.50
N MET A 112 1.13 13.81 6.96
CA MET A 112 2.33 13.97 6.15
C MET A 112 3.22 12.75 6.21
N VAL A 113 3.95 12.49 5.14
CA VAL A 113 5.05 11.53 5.12
C VAL A 113 6.29 12.22 5.68
N LYS A 114 6.90 11.62 6.71
CA LYS A 114 8.00 12.21 7.48
C LYS A 114 9.25 11.37 7.38
N LYS A 115 10.41 11.99 7.52
CA LYS A 115 11.71 11.28 7.52
C LYS A 115 11.99 10.67 8.89
N PHE A 116 12.59 9.48 8.93
CA PHE A 116 13.24 9.02 10.16
C PHE A 116 14.41 9.96 10.49
N ASP A 117 14.44 10.48 11.71
CA ASP A 117 15.41 11.46 12.19
C ASP A 117 16.51 10.83 13.07
N SER A 118 16.38 9.53 13.35
CA SER A 118 17.20 8.81 14.32
C SER A 118 17.66 7.47 13.78
N GLY A 119 18.88 7.06 14.17
CA GLY A 119 19.45 5.76 13.84
C GLY A 119 19.90 5.60 12.38
N LYS A 120 20.03 4.34 11.92
CA LYS A 120 20.48 4.03 10.55
C LYS A 120 19.34 4.22 9.57
N VAL A 121 19.44 5.17 8.64
CA VAL A 121 18.41 5.43 7.63
C VAL A 121 18.96 5.18 6.23
N PRO A 122 18.26 4.45 5.34
CA PRO A 122 16.91 3.87 5.49
C PRO A 122 16.81 2.70 6.49
N GLN A 123 15.59 2.47 6.99
CA GLN A 123 15.21 1.18 7.56
C GLN A 123 15.29 0.13 6.46
N ILE A 124 16.20 -0.84 6.60
CA ILE A 124 16.30 -1.99 5.67
C ILE A 124 16.32 -3.27 6.50
N GLY A 125 15.36 -4.14 6.25
CA GLY A 125 15.31 -5.48 6.84
C GLY A 125 13.93 -5.85 7.38
N TRP A 126 13.91 -6.95 8.12
CA TRP A 126 12.70 -7.47 8.75
C TRP A 126 12.43 -6.70 10.05
N ASN A 127 11.19 -6.26 10.24
CA ASN A 127 10.75 -5.61 11.48
C ASN A 127 9.39 -6.17 11.90
N LEU A 128 9.13 -6.15 13.20
CA LEU A 128 7.87 -6.58 13.77
C LEU A 128 6.75 -5.59 13.38
N VAL A 129 5.64 -6.16 12.96
CA VAL A 129 4.38 -5.48 12.64
C VAL A 129 3.36 -5.94 13.67
N GLU A 130 2.74 -4.97 14.35
CA GLU A 130 1.77 -5.22 15.40
C GLU A 130 0.45 -4.51 15.05
N PRO A 131 -0.70 -5.19 15.13
CA PRO A 131 -1.99 -4.54 14.90
C PRO A 131 -2.28 -3.50 16.00
N GLN A 132 -2.90 -2.38 15.64
CA GLN A 132 -3.22 -1.32 16.60
C GLN A 132 -4.44 -1.66 17.49
N THR A 133 -5.28 -2.62 17.09
CA THR A 133 -6.54 -2.94 17.79
C THR A 133 -6.92 -4.41 17.63
N GLU A 134 -7.52 -5.03 18.65
CA GLU A 134 -8.09 -6.39 18.60
C GLU A 134 -9.34 -6.54 17.71
N THR A 135 -9.88 -5.44 17.17
CA THR A 135 -11.14 -5.44 16.38
C THR A 135 -10.91 -5.52 14.86
N GLN A 136 -9.67 -5.67 14.40
CA GLN A 136 -9.38 -5.81 12.98
C GLN A 136 -9.42 -7.27 12.55
N THR A 137 -9.74 -7.53 11.28
CA THR A 137 -9.73 -8.90 10.73
C THR A 137 -8.31 -9.50 10.68
N GLU A 138 -7.29 -8.64 10.69
CA GLU A 138 -5.87 -8.98 10.67
C GLU A 138 -5.25 -8.70 12.05
N ASN A 139 -5.52 -9.58 13.02
CA ASN A 139 -5.06 -9.41 14.40
C ASN A 139 -3.71 -10.10 14.70
N ASN A 140 -3.05 -10.66 13.70
CA ASN A 140 -1.80 -11.37 13.92
C ASN A 140 -0.62 -10.43 13.72
N SER A 141 0.24 -10.36 14.74
CA SER A 141 1.56 -9.78 14.60
C SER A 141 2.47 -10.70 13.79
N GLY A 142 3.46 -10.11 13.12
CA GLY A 142 4.40 -10.85 12.30
C GLY A 142 5.57 -10.00 11.85
N TYR A 143 6.57 -10.63 11.26
CA TYR A 143 7.73 -9.92 10.72
C TYR A 143 7.53 -9.64 9.24
N ALA A 144 7.73 -8.39 8.83
CA ALA A 144 7.64 -7.97 7.44
C ALA A 144 8.91 -7.26 6.97
N TYR A 145 9.16 -7.27 5.66
CA TYR A 145 10.33 -6.64 5.06
C TYR A 145 10.08 -5.15 4.75
N PHE A 146 10.92 -4.30 5.32
CA PHE A 146 10.92 -2.85 5.14
C PHE A 146 12.16 -2.39 4.35
N VAL A 147 11.98 -1.35 3.56
CA VAL A 147 13.04 -0.63 2.83
C VAL A 147 12.61 0.83 2.60
N ASN A 148 12.67 1.64 3.65
CA ASN A 148 12.13 3.00 3.63
C ASN A 148 12.94 4.00 4.49
N SER A 149 13.15 5.20 3.96
CA SER A 149 13.72 6.34 4.71
C SER A 149 12.65 7.22 5.37
N TYR A 150 11.43 7.13 4.85
CA TYR A 150 10.29 7.93 5.25
C TYR A 150 9.14 7.02 5.71
N TYR A 151 8.26 7.53 6.55
CA TYR A 151 7.10 6.83 7.07
C TYR A 151 5.86 7.72 7.02
N ALA A 152 4.68 7.12 6.90
CA ALA A 152 3.42 7.86 6.97
C ALA A 152 3.12 8.30 8.41
N ALA A 153 2.74 9.56 8.60
CA ALA A 153 2.25 10.09 9.88
C ALA A 153 0.84 10.67 9.71
N PRO A 154 -0.21 9.83 9.66
CA PRO A 154 -1.60 10.28 9.67
C PRO A 154 -1.91 11.12 10.92
N LYS A 155 -2.78 12.13 10.79
CA LYS A 155 -3.25 12.93 11.94
C LYS A 155 -4.24 12.15 12.81
N ASN A 156 -5.13 11.39 12.17
CA ASN A 156 -6.12 10.58 12.87
C ASN A 156 -5.55 9.18 13.17
N GLU A 157 -5.35 8.84 14.44
CA GLU A 157 -4.81 7.52 14.80
C GLU A 157 -5.77 6.37 14.48
N ALA A 158 -7.09 6.63 14.37
CA ALA A 158 -8.07 5.59 14.09
C ALA A 158 -7.91 4.94 12.71
N VAL A 159 -7.19 5.58 11.77
CA VAL A 159 -6.91 5.01 10.44
C VAL A 159 -5.67 4.10 10.43
N ILE A 160 -4.89 4.08 11.52
CA ILE A 160 -3.67 3.27 11.58
C ILE A 160 -4.07 1.84 11.90
N SER A 161 -3.81 0.92 10.97
CA SER A 161 -4.14 -0.49 11.15
C SER A 161 -3.06 -1.24 11.91
N HIS A 162 -1.80 -0.92 11.61
CA HIS A 162 -0.63 -1.58 12.16
C HIS A 162 0.44 -0.56 12.52
N ARG A 163 1.22 -0.90 13.55
CA ARG A 163 2.40 -0.16 14.00
C ARG A 163 3.64 -1.03 13.95
N SER A 164 4.77 -0.34 13.82
CA SER A 164 6.09 -0.91 13.97
C SER A 164 6.96 0.10 14.70
N GLN A 165 8.00 -0.39 15.37
CA GLN A 165 8.98 0.45 16.04
C GLN A 165 10.30 0.43 15.28
N TYR A 166 10.81 1.59 14.90
CA TYR A 166 12.14 1.78 14.33
C TYR A 166 12.76 3.08 14.81
N TYR A 167 13.46 3.02 15.95
CA TYR A 167 13.92 4.19 16.73
C TYR A 167 12.81 5.15 17.21
N ARG A 168 11.57 4.91 16.76
CA ARG A 168 10.31 5.55 17.12
C ARG A 168 9.16 4.68 16.64
N ASP A 169 7.97 4.91 17.16
CA ASP A 169 6.77 4.29 16.61
C ASP A 169 6.32 5.00 15.34
N PHE A 170 5.81 4.22 14.39
CA PHE A 170 5.26 4.73 13.14
C PHE A 170 4.11 3.83 12.63
N ALA A 171 3.27 4.40 11.76
CA ALA A 171 2.21 3.66 11.09
C ALA A 171 2.84 2.74 10.02
N SER A 172 2.83 1.43 10.25
CA SER A 172 3.28 0.44 9.28
C SER A 172 2.13 -0.08 8.41
N GLY A 173 0.88 0.20 8.80
CA GLY A 173 -0.30 0.00 7.97
C GLY A 173 -1.39 1.05 8.22
N ILE A 174 -2.22 1.28 7.20
CA ILE A 174 -3.41 2.13 7.23
C ILE A 174 -4.62 1.28 6.80
N LYS A 175 -5.76 1.49 7.49
CA LYS A 175 -7.08 1.00 7.08
C LYS A 175 -8.11 2.11 7.29
N LYS A 176 -8.84 2.46 6.22
CA LYS A 176 -9.95 3.42 6.26
C LYS A 176 -10.93 3.05 5.15
N ASP A 177 -12.18 2.75 5.48
CA ASP A 177 -13.20 2.36 4.49
C ASP A 177 -12.68 1.21 3.58
N ASN A 178 -12.65 1.44 2.27
CA ASN A 178 -12.13 0.53 1.23
C ASN A 178 -10.61 0.61 1.02
N ILE A 179 -9.90 1.46 1.76
CA ILE A 179 -8.44 1.62 1.70
C ILE A 179 -7.79 0.66 2.68
N THR A 180 -6.92 -0.22 2.18
CA THR A 180 -5.86 -0.87 2.92
C THR A 180 -4.52 -0.38 2.39
N ALA A 181 -3.53 -0.16 3.25
CA ALA A 181 -2.19 0.15 2.79
C ALA A 181 -1.13 -0.31 3.79
N TYR A 182 0.04 -0.71 3.28
CA TYR A 182 1.17 -1.14 4.09
C TYR A 182 2.45 -0.43 3.70
N GLN A 183 3.25 -0.03 4.70
CA GLN A 183 4.56 0.58 4.48
C GLN A 183 5.60 -0.48 4.11
N PHE A 184 5.46 -1.69 4.63
CA PHE A 184 6.29 -2.84 4.27
C PHE A 184 5.86 -3.44 2.93
N HIS A 185 6.65 -4.41 2.46
CA HIS A 185 6.42 -5.14 1.22
C HIS A 185 5.81 -6.51 1.51
N PRO A 186 4.47 -6.67 1.55
CA PRO A 186 3.85 -7.96 1.81
C PRO A 186 4.28 -9.02 0.77
N GLU A 187 4.52 -8.61 -0.48
CA GLU A 187 4.99 -9.49 -1.54
C GLU A 187 6.42 -10.02 -1.33
N ARG A 188 7.14 -9.50 -0.34
CA ARG A 188 8.50 -9.91 0.08
C ARG A 188 8.56 -10.42 1.52
N SER A 189 7.42 -10.57 2.20
CA SER A 189 7.35 -10.84 3.65
C SER A 189 6.97 -12.28 4.00
N GLY A 190 7.24 -13.23 3.10
CA GLY A 190 6.97 -14.66 3.31
C GLY A 190 5.51 -14.95 3.66
N ASP A 191 5.28 -15.94 4.52
CA ASP A 191 3.95 -16.40 4.92
C ASP A 191 3.12 -15.31 5.60
N TYR A 192 3.77 -14.42 6.36
CA TYR A 192 3.08 -13.29 6.99
C TYR A 192 2.57 -12.28 5.95
N GLY A 193 3.40 -11.93 4.97
CA GLY A 193 2.97 -11.07 3.88
C GLY A 193 1.88 -11.71 3.02
N GLU A 194 2.00 -13.01 2.75
CA GLU A 194 1.02 -13.76 1.96
C GLU A 194 -0.34 -13.83 2.67
N SER A 195 -0.37 -14.04 3.99
CA SER A 195 -1.62 -14.08 4.76
C SER A 195 -2.36 -12.74 4.81
N LEU A 196 -1.63 -11.62 4.85
CA LEU A 196 -2.21 -10.28 4.74
C LEU A 196 -2.82 -10.04 3.35
N MET A 197 -2.11 -10.47 2.28
CA MET A 197 -2.64 -10.38 0.92
C MET A 197 -3.91 -11.23 0.75
N GLU A 198 -3.93 -12.45 1.29
CA GLU A 198 -5.13 -13.30 1.29
C GLU A 198 -6.29 -12.67 2.06
N SER A 199 -6.02 -12.13 3.25
CA SER A 199 -7.02 -11.48 4.08
C SER A 199 -7.64 -10.27 3.38
N TRP A 200 -6.82 -9.43 2.76
CA TRP A 200 -7.31 -8.30 1.96
C TRP A 200 -8.19 -8.78 0.79
N LEU A 201 -7.71 -9.77 0.03
CA LEU A 201 -8.46 -10.33 -1.11
C LEU A 201 -9.82 -10.90 -0.64
N ASP A 202 -9.86 -11.63 0.47
CA ASP A 202 -11.09 -12.22 1.03
C ASP A 202 -12.10 -11.17 1.51
N ALA A 203 -11.61 -10.02 1.96
CA ALA A 203 -12.45 -8.88 2.33
C ALA A 203 -12.95 -8.05 1.12
N THR A 204 -12.45 -8.27 -0.10
CA THR A 204 -12.94 -7.59 -1.31
C THR A 204 -14.11 -8.33 -1.99
N ASN A 205 -14.73 -9.31 -1.32
CA ASN A 205 -15.87 -10.09 -1.82
C ASN A 205 -17.23 -9.48 -1.46
#